data_AF-A0A5S5CWH7-F1
#
_entry.id   AF-A0A5S5CWH7-F1
#
_cell.length_a   1.000
_cell.length_b   1.000
_cell.length_c   1.000
_cell.angle_alpha   90.00
_cell.angle_beta   90.00
_cell.angle_gamma   90.00
#
_symmetry.space_group_name_H-M   'P 1'
#
loop_
_entity.id
_entity.type
_entity.pdbx_description
1 polymer ?
#
loop_
_entity_poly.entity_id
_entity_poly.type
_entity_poly.pdbx_seq_one_letter_code
_entity_poly.pdbx_strand_id
1 'polypeptide(L)' 'MALRPEPFGALVYSFSTRKLSFLKSKQLVAVVEALADHPTAAATLTACGVTEAQRPAYVKALADLARSQMITPREPA' A
#
# COMPACT_ATOMS: atom_id res chain seq x y z
N MET A 1 7.94 8.34 0.59
CA MET A 1 6.93 8.43 1.67
C MET A 1 7.54 7.85 2.95
N ALA A 2 6.96 8.13 4.12
CA ALA A 2 7.34 7.53 5.40
C ALA A 2 6.16 6.76 6.01
N LEU A 3 6.47 5.62 6.62
CA LEU A 3 5.51 4.78 7.35
C LEU A 3 5.87 4.80 8.84
N ARG A 4 4.87 5.02 9.69
CA ARG A 4 4.97 4.84 11.14
C ARG A 4 4.02 3.72 11.56
N PRO A 5 4.55 2.56 12.00
CA PRO A 5 3.73 1.44 12.48
C PRO A 5 2.89 1.82 13.70
N GLU A 6 1.66 1.33 13.74
CA GLU A 6 0.70 1.55 14.83
C GLU A 6 -0.09 0.24 15.11
N PRO A 7 -0.72 0.07 16.29
CA PRO A 7 -1.45 -1.17 16.61
C PRO A 7 -2.53 -1.54 15.60
N PHE A 8 -3.15 -0.54 14.95
CA PHE A 8 -4.19 -0.70 13.93
C PHE A 8 -3.66 -0.83 12.50
N GLY A 9 -2.37 -0.62 12.26
CA GLY A 9 -1.80 -0.55 10.90
C GLY A 9 -0.65 0.45 10.84
N ALA A 10 -0.81 1.57 10.14
CA ALA A 10 0.21 2.60 10.08
C ALA A 10 -0.32 4.00 9.74
N LEU A 11 0.46 5.01 10.13
CA LEU A 11 0.39 6.36 9.57
C LEU A 11 1.31 6.45 8.35
N VAL A 12 0.79 6.98 7.24
CA VAL A 12 1.53 7.20 5.99
C VAL A 12 1.68 8.69 5.76
N TYR A 13 2.92 9.15 5.59
CA TYR A 13 3.21 10.52 5.22
C TYR A 13 3.84 10.61 3.83
N SER A 14 3.23 11.37 2.93
CA SER A 14 3.79 11.69 1.62
C SER A 14 4.58 12.99 1.69
N PHE A 15 5.89 12.92 1.47
CA PHE A 15 6.75 14.11 1.41
C PHE A 15 6.45 14.99 0.19
N SER A 16 5.96 14.39 -0.91
CA SER A 16 5.64 15.11 -2.14
C SER A 16 4.40 15.99 -1.99
N THR A 17 3.36 15.49 -1.30
CA THR A 17 2.08 16.23 -1.13
C THR A 17 1.89 16.82 0.26
N ARG A 18 2.79 16.52 1.20
CA ARG A 18 2.68 16.85 2.63
C ARG A 18 1.40 16.33 3.30
N LYS A 19 0.79 15.28 2.73
CA LYS A 19 -0.44 14.67 3.23
C LYS A 19 -0.12 13.53 4.20
N LEU A 20 -1.01 13.37 5.18
CA LEU A 20 -1.04 12.26 6.13
C LEU A 20 -2.27 11.39 5.85
N SER A 21 -2.10 10.08 5.84
CA SER A 21 -3.19 9.10 5.71
C SER A 21 -2.98 7.92 6.65
N PHE A 22 -4.01 7.10 6.81
CA PHE A 22 -4.02 5.93 7.68
C PHE A 22 -4.19 4.65 6.86
N LEU A 23 -3.29 3.69 7.05
CA LEU A 23 -3.51 2.30 6.64
C LEU A 23 -4.19 1.59 7.82
N LYS A 24 -5.44 1.20 7.62
CA LYS A 24 -6.33 0.70 8.68
C LYS A 24 -6.16 -0.80 8.99
N SER A 25 -5.15 -1.45 8.43
CA SER A 25 -4.82 -2.84 8.77
C SER A 25 -3.32 -3.09 8.61
N LYS A 26 -2.77 -3.95 9.46
CA LYS A 26 -1.37 -4.41 9.36
C LYS A 26 -1.09 -5.13 8.04
N GLN A 27 -2.07 -5.85 7.52
CA GLN A 27 -1.93 -6.54 6.23
C GLN A 27 -1.83 -5.55 5.07
N LEU A 28 -2.55 -4.42 5.09
CA LEU A 28 -2.39 -3.37 4.08
C LEU A 28 -1.02 -2.70 4.17
N VAL A 29 -0.46 -2.53 5.37
CA VAL A 29 0.92 -2.06 5.57
C VAL A 29 1.89 -3.01 4.89
N ALA A 30 1.80 -4.32 5.20
CA ALA A 30 2.67 -5.33 4.62
C ALA A 30 2.58 -5.38 3.08
N VAL A 31 1.37 -5.25 2.53
CA VAL A 31 1.17 -5.14 1.07
C VAL A 31 1.90 -3.92 0.51
N VAL A 32 1.74 -2.74 1.13
CA VAL A 32 2.37 -1.51 0.63
C VAL A 32 3.89 -1.57 0.70
N GLU A 33 4.45 -2.15 1.76
CA GLU A 33 5.89 -2.36 1.91
C GLU A 33 6.44 -3.31 0.84
N ALA A 34 5.74 -4.42 0.57
CA ALA A 34 6.16 -5.43 -0.40
C ALA A 34 5.91 -5.03 -1.88
N LEU A 35 5.30 -3.88 -2.17
CA LEU A 35 5.07 -3.44 -3.56
C LEU A 35 6.39 -3.28 -4.35
N ALA A 36 7.48 -2.89 -3.68
CA ALA A 36 8.78 -2.71 -4.31
C ALA A 36 9.42 -4.05 -4.74
N ASP A 37 9.09 -5.13 -4.04
CA ASP A 37 9.69 -6.46 -4.18
C ASP A 37 9.03 -7.32 -5.26
N HIS A 38 7.90 -6.87 -5.80
CA HIS A 38 7.09 -7.65 -6.74
C HIS A 38 6.87 -6.89 -8.06
N PRO A 39 6.64 -7.60 -9.18
CA PRO A 39 6.48 -6.98 -10.49
C PRO A 39 5.13 -6.26 -10.65
N THR A 40 4.10 -6.69 -9.93
CA THR A 40 2.75 -6.12 -10.02
C THR A 40 2.08 -6.11 -8.66
N ALA A 41 1.11 -5.20 -8.46
CA ALA A 41 0.29 -5.19 -7.26
C ALA A 41 -0.43 -6.53 -7.03
N ALA A 42 -0.90 -7.20 -8.10
CA ALA A 42 -1.55 -8.50 -7.99
C ALA A 42 -0.59 -9.60 -7.47
N ALA A 43 0.68 -9.57 -7.89
CA ALA A 43 1.71 -10.47 -7.37
C ALA A 43 1.96 -10.19 -5.88
N THR A 44 2.04 -8.91 -5.48
CA THR A 44 2.17 -8.51 -4.06
C THR A 44 1.01 -9.00 -3.21
N LEU A 45 -0.24 -8.82 -3.66
CA LEU A 45 -1.42 -9.30 -2.93
C LEU A 45 -1.38 -10.82 -2.70
N THR A 46 -0.92 -11.56 -3.71
CA THR A 46 -0.76 -13.01 -3.62
C THR A 46 0.33 -13.38 -2.60
N ALA A 47 1.49 -12.73 -2.67
CA ALA A 47 2.61 -12.97 -1.75
C ALA A 47 2.27 -12.61 -0.30
N CYS A 48 1.45 -11.58 -0.07
CA CYS A 48 0.98 -11.18 1.26
C CYS A 48 -0.24 -11.98 1.76
N GLY A 49 -0.62 -13.07 1.07
CA GLY A 49 -1.71 -13.95 1.51
C GLY A 49 -3.10 -13.31 1.45
N VAL A 50 -3.30 -12.28 0.62
CA VAL A 50 -4.63 -11.67 0.41
C VAL A 50 -5.49 -12.64 -0.41
N THR A 51 -6.58 -13.11 0.20
CA THR A 51 -7.48 -14.07 -0.46
C THR A 51 -8.21 -13.42 -1.63
N GLU A 52 -8.67 -14.22 -2.59
CA GLU A 52 -9.37 -13.70 -3.77
C GLU A 52 -10.60 -12.86 -3.41
N ALA A 53 -11.35 -13.27 -2.38
CA ALA A 53 -12.49 -12.53 -1.86
C ALA A 53 -12.12 -11.15 -1.30
N GLN A 54 -10.90 -10.97 -0.79
CA GLN A 54 -10.40 -9.71 -0.24
C GLN A 54 -9.81 -8.79 -1.33
N ARG A 55 -9.33 -9.34 -2.45
CA ARG A 55 -8.61 -8.59 -3.50
C ARG A 55 -9.32 -7.31 -3.97
N PRO A 56 -10.65 -7.29 -4.23
CA PRO A 56 -11.31 -6.06 -4.68
C PRO A 56 -11.13 -4.88 -3.71
N ALA A 57 -11.19 -5.15 -2.40
CA ALA A 57 -11.00 -4.12 -1.37
C ALA A 57 -9.56 -3.60 -1.34
N TYR A 58 -8.58 -4.49 -1.47
CA TYR A 58 -7.17 -4.11 -1.51
C TYR A 58 -6.80 -3.35 -2.78
N VAL A 59 -7.29 -3.79 -3.95
CA VAL A 59 -7.10 -3.07 -5.22
C VAL A 59 -7.68 -1.66 -5.13
N LYS A 60 -8.88 -1.51 -4.56
CA LYS A 60 -9.46 -0.20 -4.32
C LYS A 60 -8.60 0.66 -3.38
N ALA A 61 -8.12 0.10 -2.27
CA ALA A 61 -7.26 0.81 -1.33
C ALA A 61 -5.95 1.29 -2.00
N LEU A 62 -5.31 0.43 -2.79
CA LEU A 62 -4.10 0.79 -3.54
C LEU A 62 -4.39 1.87 -4.59
N ALA A 63 -5.52 1.79 -5.29
CA ALA A 63 -5.92 2.83 -6.23
C ALA A 63 -6.16 4.19 -5.55
N ASP A 64 -6.78 4.20 -4.37
CA ASP A 64 -6.99 5.42 -3.58
C ASP A 64 -5.66 6.01 -3.07
N LEU A 65 -4.71 5.16 -2.67
CA LEU A 65 -3.35 5.57 -2.30
C LEU A 65 -2.59 6.15 -3.49
N ALA A 66 -2.69 5.55 -4.67
CA ALA A 66 -2.06 6.05 -5.89
C ALA A 66 -2.66 7.40 -6.31
N ARG A 67 -4.00 7.52 -6.30
CA ARG A 67 -4.71 8.78 -6.61
C ARG A 67 -4.32 9.91 -5.65
N SER A 68 -4.09 9.59 -4.38
CA SER A 68 -3.64 10.55 -3.36
C SER A 68 -2.14 10.80 -3.34
N GLN A 69 -1.38 10.18 -4.25
CA GLN A 69 0.09 10.26 -4.36
C GLN A 69 0.80 9.83 -3.06
N MET A 70 0.23 8.83 -2.39
CA MET A 70 0.86 8.15 -1.24
C MET A 70 1.80 7.04 -1.70
N ILE A 71 1.42 6.34 -2.77
CA ILE A 71 2.26 5.39 -3.49
C ILE A 71 2.40 5.86 -4.95
N THR A 72 3.45 5.41 -5.62
CA THR A 72 3.74 5.75 -7.02
C THR A 72 4.11 4.48 -7.79
N PRO A 73 3.91 4.45 -9.12
CA PRO A 73 4.50 3.41 -9.95
C PRO A 73 6.00 3.34 -9.70
N ARG A 74 6.55 2.13 -9.61
CA ARG A 74 8.01 1.94 -9.60
C ARG A 74 8.55 2.41 -10.94
N GLU A 75 9.51 3.32 -10.92
CA GLU A 75 10.22 3.70 -12.14
C GLU A 75 10.97 2.47 -12.69
N PRO A 76 10.81 2.14 -13.98
CA PRO A 76 11.64 1.13 -14.60
C PRO A 76 13.10 1.60 -14.55
N ALA A 77 14.01 0.69 -14.15
CA ALA A 77 15.44 0.92 -14.17
C ALA A 77 15.98 1.06 -15.61
#